data_AF-A0A7Z8KNZ8-F1
#
_entry.id   AF-A0A7Z8KNZ8-F1
#
_cell.length_a   1.000
_cell.length_b   1.000
_cell.length_c   1.000
_cell.angle_alpha   90.00
_cell.angle_beta   90.00
_cell.angle_gamma   90.00
#
_symmetry.space_group_name_H-M   'P 1'
#
loop_
_entity.id
_entity.type
_entity.pdbx_description
1 polymer ?
#
loop_
_entity_poly.entity_id
_entity_poly.type
_entity_poly.pdbx_seq_one_letter_code
_entity_poly.pdbx_strand_id
1 'polypeptide(L)'
;MQENIEHMRQLCKTRPLRYSDLDYLKKGSTAFLHEKGYSNASIAEALDLDERDVENNLKGTGFALDLKKIVPFENKIPSNMGDTVVICVPSWGNETQDYTIKAIVLHCVPRGNSCGLSVSLLEDADFEIPLYGKARKGSEIVIPIDWVSK
;
A
#
# COMPACT_ATOMS: atom_id res chain seq x y z
N MET A 1 6.50 9.66 28.40
CA MET A 1 5.92 10.22 27.17
C MET A 1 4.63 9.44 26.95
N GLN A 2 3.46 10.06 27.00
CA GLN A 2 2.22 9.33 26.74
C GLN A 2 2.16 9.09 25.24
N GLU A 3 2.36 7.85 24.82
CA GLU A 3 2.32 7.49 23.40
C GLU A 3 0.89 7.71 22.89
N ASN A 4 0.74 8.59 21.91
CA ASN A 4 -0.58 8.92 21.37
C ASN A 4 -0.99 7.81 20.40
N ILE A 5 -1.80 6.86 20.87
CA ILE A 5 -2.30 5.71 20.10
C ILE A 5 -3.00 6.15 18.81
N GLU A 6 -3.74 7.26 18.84
CA GLU A 6 -4.38 7.78 17.63
C GLU A 6 -3.34 8.24 16.60
N HIS A 7 -2.26 8.88 17.04
CA HIS A 7 -1.14 9.22 16.16
C HIS A 7 -0.51 7.97 15.53
N MET A 8 -0.31 6.89 16.30
CA MET A 8 0.22 5.63 15.78
C MET A 8 -0.70 5.02 14.72
N ARG A 9 -2.01 5.04 14.93
CA ARG A 9 -3.01 4.58 13.94
C ARG A 9 -2.94 5.39 12.65
N GLN A 10 -2.76 6.70 12.73
CA GLN A 10 -2.60 7.56 11.55
C GLN A 10 -1.28 7.26 10.82
N LEU A 11 -0.17 7.08 11.55
CA LEU A 11 1.11 6.67 10.97
C LEU A 11 0.99 5.37 10.17
N CYS A 12 0.23 4.39 10.66
CA CYS A 12 0.01 3.14 9.94
C CYS A 12 -0.74 3.32 8.61
N LYS A 13 -1.67 4.29 8.52
CA LYS A 13 -2.42 4.59 7.29
C LYS A 13 -1.56 5.26 6.22
N THR A 14 -0.52 6.00 6.65
CA THR A 14 0.39 6.73 5.75
C THR A 14 1.82 6.18 5.79
N ARG A 15 1.98 4.91 6.14
CA ARG A 15 3.32 4.30 6.29
C ARG A 15 3.97 4.07 4.92
N PRO A 16 5.30 3.91 4.87
CA PRO A 16 5.99 3.59 3.62
C PRO A 16 5.48 2.29 2.99
N LEU A 17 5.35 2.26 1.66
CA LEU A 17 4.84 1.10 0.92
C LEU A 17 5.73 -0.14 1.02
N ARG A 18 6.99 0.01 1.43
CA ARG A 18 7.85 -1.14 1.76
C ARG A 18 7.29 -2.01 2.90
N TYR A 19 6.40 -1.47 3.73
CA TYR A 19 5.66 -2.20 4.77
C TYR A 19 4.25 -2.60 4.34
N SER A 20 4.02 -2.69 3.03
CA SER A 20 2.80 -3.22 2.47
C SER A 20 2.85 -4.74 2.50
N ASP A 21 2.13 -5.34 3.45
CA ASP A 21 1.86 -6.77 3.45
C ASP A 21 0.36 -6.97 3.23
N LEU A 22 0.04 -7.70 2.16
CA LEU A 22 -1.32 -7.93 1.72
C LEU A 22 -2.13 -8.73 2.72
N ASP A 23 -1.47 -9.56 3.52
CA ASP A 23 -2.20 -10.57 4.26
C ASP A 23 -2.99 -9.96 5.42
N TYR A 24 -2.54 -8.87 6.07
CA TYR A 24 -3.30 -8.32 7.21
C TYR A 24 -3.16 -6.82 7.51
N LEU A 25 -2.38 -6.00 6.78
CA LEU A 25 -1.95 -4.61 7.13
C LEU A 25 -1.21 -4.47 8.47
N LYS A 26 -1.56 -5.27 9.48
CA LYS A 26 -1.09 -5.25 10.85
C LYS A 26 0.37 -5.69 10.94
N LYS A 27 0.82 -6.70 10.21
CA LYS A 27 2.23 -7.15 10.26
C LYS A 27 3.22 -6.08 9.78
N GLY A 28 2.97 -5.49 8.62
CA GLY A 28 3.78 -4.37 8.12
C GLY A 28 3.72 -3.16 9.05
N SER A 29 2.55 -2.86 9.61
CA SER A 29 2.38 -1.81 10.61
C SER A 29 3.15 -2.09 11.90
N THR A 30 3.19 -3.34 12.37
CA THR A 30 3.98 -3.77 13.54
C THR A 30 5.46 -3.50 13.31
N ALA A 31 6.01 -3.95 12.18
CA ALA A 31 7.42 -3.72 11.85
C ALA A 31 7.75 -2.22 11.74
N PHE A 32 6.87 -1.45 11.09
CA PHE A 32 7.04 0.00 10.95
C PHE A 32 7.03 0.74 12.28
N LEU A 33 6.06 0.47 13.16
CA LEU A 33 5.99 1.11 14.48
C LEU A 33 7.16 0.67 15.39
N HIS A 34 7.58 -0.59 15.31
CA HIS A 34 8.74 -1.06 16.06
C HIS A 34 10.04 -0.36 15.61
N GLU A 35 10.25 -0.15 14.31
CA GLU A 35 11.41 0.61 13.79
C GLU A 35 11.39 2.09 14.22
N LYS A 36 10.20 2.64 14.49
CA LYS A 36 10.02 3.99 15.07
C LYS A 36 10.28 4.04 16.58
N GLY A 37 10.51 2.90 17.24
CA GLY A 37 10.85 2.80 18.65
C GLY A 37 9.66 2.70 19.61
N TYR A 38 8.45 2.42 19.11
CA TYR A 38 7.28 2.20 19.96
C TYR A 38 7.36 0.85 20.70
N SER A 39 6.83 0.81 21.93
CA SER A 39 6.81 -0.42 22.73
C SER A 39 5.81 -1.46 22.17
N ASN A 40 6.03 -2.74 22.46
CA ASN A 40 5.12 -3.81 22.03
C ASN A 40 3.69 -3.60 22.54
N ALA A 41 3.53 -3.12 23.77
CA ALA A 41 2.22 -2.83 24.38
C ALA A 41 1.46 -1.76 23.59
N SER A 42 2.11 -0.65 23.24
CA SER A 42 1.47 0.42 22.47
C SER A 42 1.19 0.02 21.03
N ILE A 43 2.05 -0.82 20.42
CA ILE A 43 1.80 -1.38 19.09
C ILE A 43 0.57 -2.30 19.12
N ALA A 44 0.46 -3.13 20.15
CA ALA A 44 -0.68 -4.02 20.37
C ALA A 44 -1.98 -3.22 20.47
N GLU A 45 -2.00 -2.16 21.28
CA GLU A 45 -3.16 -1.27 21.43
C GLU A 45 -3.49 -0.51 20.13
N ALA A 46 -2.49 0.00 19.42
CA ALA A 46 -2.70 0.74 18.18
C ALA A 46 -3.27 -0.13 17.07
N LEU A 47 -2.84 -1.39 16.98
CA LEU A 47 -3.21 -2.31 15.91
C LEU A 47 -4.33 -3.29 16.28
N ASP A 48 -4.87 -3.17 17.50
CA ASP A 48 -5.89 -4.08 18.02
C ASP A 48 -5.41 -5.54 17.92
N LEU A 49 -4.30 -5.82 18.60
CA LEU A 49 -3.59 -7.10 18.66
C LEU A 49 -3.28 -7.45 20.11
N ASP A 50 -2.97 -8.72 20.37
CA ASP A 50 -2.29 -9.12 21.61
C ASP A 50 -0.79 -8.79 21.53
N GLU A 51 -0.15 -8.47 22.66
CA GLU A 51 1.32 -8.29 22.73
C GLU A 51 2.08 -9.52 22.23
N ARG A 52 1.55 -10.72 22.45
CA ARG A 52 2.12 -11.97 21.93
C ARG A 52 2.11 -12.01 20.40
N ASP A 53 1.09 -11.46 19.74
CA ASP A 53 1.02 -11.37 18.28
C ASP A 53 2.02 -10.34 17.74
N VAL A 54 2.21 -9.24 18.47
CA VAL A 54 3.28 -8.27 18.18
C VAL A 54 4.64 -8.95 18.23
N GLU A 55 4.94 -9.68 19.32
CA GLU A 55 6.19 -10.44 19.44
C GLU A 55 6.36 -11.47 18.33
N ASN A 56 5.31 -12.21 17.97
CA ASN A 56 5.36 -13.21 16.90
C ASN A 56 5.62 -12.58 15.53
N ASN A 57 5.00 -11.42 15.27
CA ASN A 57 5.25 -10.65 14.07
C ASN A 57 6.70 -10.20 13.97
N LEU A 58 7.30 -9.77 15.08
CA LEU A 58 8.69 -9.29 15.16
C LEU A 58 9.73 -10.42 15.16
N LYS A 59 9.43 -11.56 15.81
CA LYS A 59 10.29 -12.75 15.86
C LYS A 59 10.29 -13.53 14.53
N GLY A 60 9.43 -13.16 13.58
CA GLY A 60 9.28 -13.87 12.31
C GLY A 60 8.65 -15.26 12.45
N THR A 61 8.01 -15.54 13.59
CA THR A 61 7.31 -16.83 13.85
C THR A 61 5.94 -16.90 13.18
N GLY A 62 5.43 -15.78 12.64
CA GLY A 62 4.41 -15.75 11.58
C GLY A 62 5.02 -15.48 10.20
N PHE A 63 4.26 -15.61 9.10
CA PHE A 63 4.73 -15.38 7.71
C PHE A 63 5.58 -14.11 7.58
N ALA A 64 6.91 -14.21 7.45
CA ALA A 64 7.81 -13.06 7.47
C ALA A 64 7.40 -11.99 6.46
N LEU A 65 7.57 -10.71 6.82
CA LEU A 65 7.38 -9.61 5.88
C LEU A 65 8.39 -9.84 4.76
N ASP A 66 7.91 -10.22 3.59
CA ASP A 66 8.78 -10.64 2.50
C ASP A 66 9.29 -9.41 1.74
N LEU A 67 10.12 -8.62 2.41
CA LEU A 67 10.73 -7.42 1.86
C LEU A 67 11.46 -7.73 0.55
N LYS A 68 12.00 -8.95 0.38
CA LYS A 68 12.67 -9.38 -0.85
C LYS A 68 11.75 -9.34 -2.08
N LYS A 69 10.43 -9.48 -1.89
CA LYS A 69 9.46 -9.33 -2.99
C LYS A 69 9.22 -7.88 -3.40
N ILE A 70 9.41 -6.92 -2.49
CA ILE A 70 9.15 -5.49 -2.73
C ILE A 70 10.42 -4.75 -3.15
N VAL A 71 11.58 -5.12 -2.58
CA VAL A 71 12.90 -4.52 -2.85
C VAL A 71 13.19 -4.30 -4.34
N PRO A 72 12.89 -5.23 -5.27
CA PRO A 72 13.12 -5.01 -6.71
C PRO A 72 12.35 -3.81 -7.29
N PHE A 73 11.27 -3.38 -6.62
CA PHE A 73 10.37 -2.31 -7.07
C PHE A 73 10.48 -1.05 -6.22
N GLU A 74 11.41 -0.99 -5.25
CA GLU A 74 11.50 0.10 -4.27
C GLU A 74 11.70 1.48 -4.93
N ASN A 75 12.38 1.51 -6.08
CA ASN A 75 12.61 2.73 -6.89
C ASN A 75 11.43 3.10 -7.82
N LYS A 76 10.39 2.26 -7.88
CA LYS A 76 9.22 2.45 -8.74
C LYS A 76 7.94 2.66 -7.94
N ILE A 77 7.86 2.13 -6.72
CA ILE A 77 6.68 2.29 -5.87
C ILE A 77 6.60 3.75 -5.38
N PRO A 78 5.39 4.27 -5.19
CA PRO A 78 5.20 5.50 -4.43
C PRO A 78 5.83 5.37 -3.03
N SER A 79 6.05 6.51 -2.37
CA SER A 79 6.75 6.50 -1.08
C SER A 79 5.88 5.88 0.01
N ASN A 80 4.63 6.33 0.10
CA ASN A 80 3.74 5.98 1.20
C ASN A 80 2.37 5.52 0.74
N MET A 81 1.72 4.74 1.59
CA MET A 81 0.27 4.59 1.56
C MET A 81 -0.38 5.96 1.75
N GLY A 82 -1.54 6.19 1.13
CA GLY A 82 -2.22 7.48 1.17
C GLY A 82 -1.70 8.52 0.17
N ASP A 83 -0.53 8.29 -0.45
CA ASP A 83 -0.02 9.18 -1.49
C ASP A 83 -1.02 9.23 -2.67
N THR A 84 -1.16 10.41 -3.27
CA THR A 84 -1.93 10.57 -4.51
C THR A 84 -1.02 10.32 -5.70
N VAL A 85 -1.46 9.46 -6.61
CA VAL A 85 -0.75 9.13 -7.85
C VAL A 85 -1.60 9.45 -9.07
N VAL A 86 -0.93 9.72 -10.18
CA VAL A 86 -1.54 9.79 -11.51
C VAL A 86 -1.26 8.48 -12.22
N ILE A 87 -2.34 7.81 -12.63
CA ILE A 87 -2.31 6.56 -13.37
C ILE A 87 -2.46 6.89 -14.84
N CYS A 88 -1.50 6.47 -15.67
CA CYS A 88 -1.54 6.56 -17.12
C CYS A 88 -1.97 5.20 -17.69
N VAL A 89 -3.23 5.09 -18.09
CA VAL A 89 -3.79 3.86 -18.65
C VAL A 89 -3.40 3.77 -20.13
N PRO A 90 -2.74 2.68 -20.57
CA PRO A 90 -2.32 2.53 -21.96
C PRO A 90 -3.55 2.47 -22.88
N SER A 91 -3.52 3.25 -23.96
CA SER A 91 -4.58 3.21 -24.96
C SER A 91 -4.47 1.94 -25.81
N TRP A 92 -5.57 1.20 -25.94
CA TRP A 92 -5.64 0.07 -26.86
C TRP A 92 -6.08 0.60 -28.23
N GLY A 93 -5.14 1.17 -28.99
CA GLY A 93 -5.33 1.46 -30.41
C GLY A 93 -5.43 2.93 -30.83
N ASN A 94 -5.26 3.91 -29.94
CA ASN A 94 -5.13 5.32 -30.31
C ASN A 94 -3.99 5.98 -29.52
N GLU A 95 -2.80 6.07 -30.13
CA GLU A 95 -1.55 6.53 -29.53
C GLU A 95 -1.53 8.04 -29.17
N THR A 96 -2.60 8.77 -29.43
CA THR A 96 -2.65 10.23 -29.34
C THR A 96 -3.35 10.78 -28.09
N GLN A 97 -3.94 9.92 -27.24
CA GLN A 97 -4.63 10.36 -26.03
C GLN A 97 -4.11 9.63 -24.80
N ASP A 98 -3.49 10.40 -23.90
CA ASP A 98 -3.07 9.93 -22.58
C ASP A 98 -4.31 9.85 -21.66
N TYR A 99 -4.77 8.63 -21.40
CA TYR A 99 -5.85 8.40 -20.45
C TYR A 99 -5.29 8.41 -19.03
N THR A 100 -5.45 9.55 -18.34
CA THR A 100 -4.94 9.73 -16.99
C THR A 100 -6.05 9.78 -15.96
N ILE A 101 -5.81 9.21 -14.78
CA ILE A 101 -6.76 9.25 -13.66
C ILE A 101 -6.01 9.30 -12.33
N LYS A 102 -6.51 10.10 -11.39
CA LYS A 102 -5.96 10.21 -10.04
C LYS A 102 -6.51 9.13 -9.12
N ALA A 103 -5.63 8.62 -8.27
CA ALA A 103 -6.00 7.66 -7.23
C ALA A 103 -5.15 7.83 -5.97
N ILE A 104 -5.67 7.34 -4.85
CA ILE A 104 -4.91 7.20 -3.59
C ILE A 104 -4.31 5.80 -3.55
N VAL A 105 -3.05 5.71 -3.18
CA VAL A 105 -2.36 4.44 -2.99
C VAL A 105 -2.83 3.77 -1.71
N LEU A 106 -3.30 2.53 -1.82
CA LEU A 106 -3.71 1.74 -0.67
C LEU A 106 -2.57 0.83 -0.22
N HIS A 107 -2.04 0.02 -1.12
CA HIS A 107 -0.95 -0.91 -0.80
C HIS A 107 -0.32 -1.48 -2.08
N CYS A 108 0.87 -2.06 -1.99
CA CYS A 108 1.49 -2.80 -3.08
C CYS A 108 1.17 -4.30 -3.00
N VAL A 109 1.06 -4.94 -4.16
CA VAL A 109 0.65 -6.33 -4.36
C VAL A 109 1.76 -7.05 -5.15
N PRO A 110 2.79 -7.61 -4.50
CA PRO A 110 3.82 -8.35 -5.23
C PRO A 110 3.24 -9.61 -5.91
N ARG A 111 3.59 -9.82 -7.19
CA ARG A 111 3.15 -10.94 -8.02
C ARG A 111 4.33 -11.52 -8.81
N GLY A 112 5.07 -12.43 -8.18
CA GLY A 112 6.25 -13.05 -8.77
C GLY A 112 7.31 -12.00 -9.13
N ASN A 113 7.55 -11.80 -10.42
CA ASN A 113 8.50 -10.82 -10.95
C ASN A 113 7.88 -9.44 -11.26
N SER A 114 6.64 -9.20 -10.82
CA SER A 114 5.92 -7.94 -11.01
C SER A 114 5.33 -7.41 -9.71
N CYS A 115 4.91 -6.14 -9.69
CA CYS A 115 4.22 -5.52 -8.57
C CYS A 115 2.96 -4.82 -9.09
N GLY A 116 1.82 -5.18 -8.54
CA GLY A 116 0.58 -4.42 -8.67
C GLY A 116 0.49 -3.35 -7.59
N LEU A 117 -0.21 -2.26 -7.87
CA LEU A 117 -0.56 -1.25 -6.89
C LEU A 117 -2.07 -1.26 -6.69
N SER A 118 -2.51 -1.56 -5.47
CA SER A 118 -3.91 -1.34 -5.09
C SER A 118 -4.12 0.15 -4.83
N VAL A 119 -5.12 0.71 -5.50
CA VAL A 119 -5.41 2.14 -5.48
C VAL A 119 -6.92 2.37 -5.40
N SER A 120 -7.33 3.45 -4.73
CA SER A 120 -8.72 3.93 -4.73
C SER A 120 -8.85 5.14 -5.65
N LEU A 121 -9.71 5.06 -6.66
CA LEU A 121 -9.92 6.15 -7.62
C LEU A 121 -10.48 7.40 -6.94
N LEU A 122 -9.95 8.57 -7.31
CA LEU A 122 -10.38 9.87 -6.78
C LEU A 122 -11.45 10.56 -7.64
N GLU A 123 -11.63 10.09 -8.87
CA GLU A 123 -12.55 10.60 -9.87
C GLU A 123 -13.15 9.46 -10.69
N ASP A 124 -14.21 9.74 -11.46
CA ASP A 124 -14.79 8.78 -12.39
C ASP A 124 -13.91 8.68 -13.64
N ALA A 125 -13.67 7.47 -14.14
CA ALA A 125 -12.98 7.27 -15.41
C ALA A 125 -13.95 7.54 -16.58
N ASP A 126 -13.62 8.49 -17.44
CA ASP A 126 -14.33 8.75 -18.70
C ASP A 126 -13.94 7.76 -19.81
N PHE A 127 -12.89 6.97 -19.59
CA PHE A 127 -12.40 5.89 -20.44
C PHE A 127 -12.53 4.51 -19.77
N GLU A 128 -12.20 3.46 -20.51
CA GLU A 128 -12.18 2.09 -19.98
C GLU A 128 -10.81 1.72 -19.43
N ILE A 129 -10.79 1.23 -18.18
CA ILE A 129 -9.61 0.66 -17.56
C ILE A 129 -9.61 -0.85 -17.83
N PRO A 130 -8.52 -1.43 -18.36
CA PRO A 130 -8.44 -2.88 -18.60
C PRO A 130 -8.83 -3.68 -17.36
N LEU A 131 -9.68 -4.71 -17.55
CA LEU A 131 -10.26 -5.57 -16.50
C LEU A 131 -11.33 -4.92 -15.60
N TYR A 132 -11.46 -3.60 -15.59
CA TYR A 132 -12.41 -2.88 -14.71
C TYR A 132 -13.48 -2.08 -15.47
N GLY A 133 -13.31 -1.86 -16.78
CA GLY A 133 -14.22 -1.06 -17.60
C GLY A 133 -14.28 0.39 -17.13
N LYS A 134 -15.47 1.00 -17.16
CA LYS A 134 -15.71 2.35 -16.63
C LYS A 134 -15.80 2.32 -15.11
N ALA A 135 -14.65 2.52 -14.47
CA ALA A 135 -14.54 2.57 -13.03
C ALA A 135 -14.99 3.93 -12.47
N ARG A 136 -15.61 3.91 -11.28
CA ARG A 136 -16.13 5.10 -10.62
C ARG A 136 -15.22 5.57 -9.50
N LYS A 137 -15.35 6.83 -9.10
CA LYS A 137 -14.74 7.36 -7.89
C LYS A 137 -15.00 6.43 -6.69
N GLY A 138 -13.95 6.17 -5.92
CA GLY A 138 -13.98 5.27 -4.76
C GLY A 138 -13.86 3.78 -5.10
N SER A 139 -13.80 3.41 -6.39
CA SER A 139 -13.50 2.02 -6.76
C SER A 139 -12.06 1.69 -6.38
N GLU A 140 -11.88 0.56 -5.70
CA GLU A 140 -10.57 -0.05 -5.49
C GLU A 140 -10.21 -0.90 -6.71
N ILE A 141 -9.06 -0.62 -7.31
CA ILE A 141 -8.54 -1.37 -8.45
C ILE A 141 -7.06 -1.71 -8.21
N VAL A 142 -6.59 -2.77 -8.86
CA VAL A 142 -5.17 -3.13 -8.91
C VAL A 142 -4.63 -2.84 -10.30
N ILE A 143 -3.64 -1.96 -10.37
CA ILE A 143 -2.96 -1.57 -11.61
C ILE A 143 -1.49 -2.04 -11.64
N PRO A 144 -0.87 -2.22 -12.81
CA PRO A 144 0.58 -2.36 -12.91
C PRO A 144 1.30 -1.13 -12.37
N ILE A 145 2.37 -1.33 -11.61
CA ILE A 145 3.21 -0.22 -11.09
C ILE A 145 3.75 0.69 -12.20
N ASP A 146 4.01 0.13 -13.39
CA ASP A 146 4.54 0.87 -14.53
C ASP A 146 3.52 1.83 -15.15
N TRP A 147 2.25 1.81 -14.71
CA TRP A 147 1.23 2.79 -15.12
C TRP A 147 1.27 4.06 -14.26
N VAL A 148 2.02 4.07 -13.15
CA VAL A 148 2.12 5.27 -12.32
C VAL A 148 3.11 6.23 -12.96
N SER A 149 2.65 7.44 -13.31
CA SER A 149 3.56 8.51 -13.71
C SER A 149 4.47 8.86 -12.54
N LYS A 150 5.76 9.03 -12.83
CA LYS A 150 6.69 9.65 -11.89
C LYS A 150 6.38 11.14 -11.70
#